data_AF-A0A9W9YB43-F1
#
_entry.id   AF-A0A9W9YB43-F1
#
_cell.length_a   1.000
_cell.length_b   1.000
_cell.length_c   1.000
_cell.angle_alpha   90.00
_cell.angle_beta   90.00
_cell.angle_gamma   90.00
#
_symmetry.space_group_name_H-M   'P 1'
#
loop_
_entity.id
_entity.type
_entity.pdbx_description
1 polymer ?
#
loop_
_entity_poly.entity_id
_entity_poly.type
_entity_poly.pdbx_seq_one_letter_code
_entity_poly.pdbx_strand_id
1 'polypeptide(L)'
;MIPGKEFIWPDGKPPRDEDLVNEPLVKASVNLFYLMSSVAAAGLLSAFGFLYINYHYRYHSIIRQSSPRLNNVIVIGCMLSYCCVFVYGAEAFVESLDTHSVICKIRWWMFSLAFTLAFGTMFVKTWRVYKIFTNKQLYKQLGSLHDRHLFGIVCGLVCLDVAYLTAWEITDPITSSHRHLSKDISPDGHDSTQGYFIICTSDNENLWSTFWATWKSLLLVIGLFLAWETRHVSFPSLNDSKYIGMSVYNVVIMILITVSLSFVVGTNHIQAKYALYTTAFNVISSFTLLLLFVPKIAKIMGGTTYPEQTPDVVNGTTPFNSFCCEQRRHHECPHCKCK
;
A
#
# COMPACT_ATOMS: atom_id res chain seq x y z
N MET A 1 34.83 10.61 66.20
CA MET A 1 34.08 9.39 66.58
C MET A 1 34.24 9.18 68.08
N ILE A 2 33.14 9.05 68.81
CA ILE A 2 33.18 8.75 70.25
C ILE A 2 33.47 7.24 70.39
N PRO A 3 34.48 6.81 71.17
CA PRO A 3 34.76 5.39 71.35
C PRO A 3 33.55 4.68 71.99
N GLY A 4 33.08 3.59 71.37
CA GLY A 4 32.02 2.73 71.94
C GLY A 4 30.58 2.99 71.48
N LYS A 5 30.33 3.90 70.52
CA LYS A 5 29.03 4.00 69.85
C LYS A 5 29.11 3.45 68.42
N GLU A 6 28.25 2.48 68.10
CA GLU A 6 28.05 2.05 66.72
C GLU A 6 27.57 3.25 65.90
N PHE A 7 28.23 3.48 64.77
CA PHE A 7 27.84 4.51 63.82
C PHE A 7 26.65 3.99 63.02
N ILE A 8 25.49 4.64 63.21
CA ILE A 8 24.25 4.31 62.53
C ILE A 8 24.01 5.38 61.47
N TRP A 9 23.85 4.93 60.22
CA TRP A 9 23.49 5.81 59.11
C TRP A 9 22.11 6.45 59.34
N PRO A 10 21.87 7.69 58.88
CA PRO A 10 20.58 8.37 59.05
C PRO A 10 19.38 7.53 58.61
N ASP A 11 19.52 6.76 57.52
CA ASP A 11 18.49 5.89 56.96
C ASP A 11 18.70 4.40 57.28
N GLY A 12 19.61 4.08 58.22
CA GLY A 12 19.93 2.70 58.63
C GLY A 12 20.64 1.86 57.57
N LYS A 13 21.02 2.45 56.43
CA LYS A 13 21.75 1.79 55.34
C LYS A 13 22.99 2.61 54.96
N PRO A 14 24.14 1.97 54.72
CA PRO A 14 25.30 2.66 54.17
C PRO A 14 24.96 3.30 52.81
N PRO A 15 25.48 4.51 52.51
CA PRO A 15 25.31 5.14 51.21
C PRO A 15 25.92 4.23 50.14
N ARG A 16 25.30 4.23 48.95
CA ARG A 16 25.79 3.47 47.81
C ARG A 16 26.84 4.29 47.07
N ASP A 17 27.86 3.60 46.57
CA ASP A 17 28.96 4.21 45.82
C ASP A 17 28.61 4.44 44.34
N GLU A 18 27.55 3.80 43.83
CA GLU A 18 27.05 3.92 42.46
C GLU A 18 25.54 4.21 42.43
N ASP A 19 25.13 5.08 41.51
CA ASP A 19 23.72 5.33 41.20
C ASP A 19 23.08 4.06 40.62
N LEU A 20 21.89 3.68 41.09
CA LEU A 20 21.09 2.69 40.36
C LEU A 20 20.56 3.32 39.08
N VAL A 21 20.97 2.74 37.95
CA VAL A 21 20.40 3.06 36.63
C VAL A 21 19.39 1.97 36.28
N ASN A 22 18.09 2.30 36.34
CA ASN A 22 17.04 1.44 35.82
C ASN A 22 16.95 1.63 34.31
N GLU A 23 17.12 0.56 33.54
CA GLU A 23 17.10 0.61 32.07
C GLU A 23 15.86 -0.12 31.50
N PRO A 24 14.66 0.48 31.55
CA PRO A 24 13.47 -0.16 31.01
C PRO A 24 13.47 -0.16 29.48
N LEU A 25 13.12 -1.29 28.87
CA LEU A 25 12.86 -1.40 27.43
C LEU A 25 11.53 -0.72 27.08
N VAL A 26 11.59 0.36 26.30
CA VAL A 26 10.42 1.12 25.84
C VAL A 26 9.84 0.46 24.59
N LYS A 27 8.64 -0.11 24.70
CA LYS A 27 7.92 -0.80 23.60
C LYS A 27 6.64 -0.08 23.21
N ALA A 28 6.10 -0.40 22.04
CA ALA A 28 4.78 0.04 21.60
C ALA A 28 3.67 -0.41 22.59
N SER A 29 2.62 0.39 22.76
CA SER A 29 1.49 0.10 23.64
C SER A 29 0.73 -1.10 23.10
N VAL A 30 0.55 -2.11 23.94
CA VAL A 30 -0.15 -3.35 23.59
C VAL A 30 -1.61 -3.07 23.19
N ASN A 31 -2.24 -2.09 23.81
CA ASN A 31 -3.61 -1.69 23.47
C ASN A 31 -3.70 -1.12 22.04
N LEU A 32 -2.71 -0.30 21.66
CA LEU A 32 -2.62 0.25 20.31
C LEU A 32 -2.34 -0.85 19.28
N PHE A 33 -1.51 -1.84 19.63
CA PHE A 33 -1.28 -3.02 18.80
C PHE A 33 -2.58 -3.80 18.52
N TYR A 34 -3.35 -4.14 19.56
CA TYR A 34 -4.60 -4.88 19.39
C TYR A 34 -5.62 -4.10 18.57
N LEU A 35 -5.75 -2.79 18.80
CA LEU A 35 -6.63 -1.92 18.02
C LEU A 35 -6.28 -1.96 16.53
N MET A 36 -5.03 -1.66 16.18
CA MET A 36 -4.59 -1.61 14.78
C MET A 36 -4.65 -2.98 14.09
N SER A 37 -4.33 -4.04 14.82
CA SER A 37 -4.39 -5.43 14.33
C SER A 37 -5.82 -5.89 14.09
N SER A 38 -6.79 -5.48 14.92
CA SER A 38 -8.20 -5.82 14.72
C SER A 38 -8.75 -5.22 13.42
N VAL A 39 -8.39 -3.97 13.12
CA VAL A 39 -8.74 -3.31 11.85
C VAL A 39 -8.09 -4.00 10.67
N ALA A 40 -6.80 -4.34 10.77
CA ALA A 40 -6.09 -5.06 9.72
C ALA A 40 -6.66 -6.46 9.48
N ALA A 41 -7.06 -7.18 10.53
CA ALA A 41 -7.70 -8.50 10.43
C ALA A 41 -9.06 -8.41 9.71
N ALA A 42 -9.89 -7.42 10.08
CA ALA A 42 -11.16 -7.18 9.38
C ALA A 42 -10.93 -6.82 7.90
N GLY A 43 -9.94 -5.98 7.61
CA GLY A 43 -9.50 -5.65 6.25
C GLY A 43 -9.06 -6.88 5.46
N LEU A 44 -8.26 -7.76 6.07
CA LEU A 44 -7.78 -8.99 5.47
C LEU A 44 -8.93 -9.95 5.14
N LEU A 45 -9.89 -10.12 6.06
CA LEU A 45 -11.11 -10.90 5.82
C LEU A 45 -11.92 -10.33 4.65
N SER A 46 -12.07 -9.00 4.59
CA SER A 46 -12.76 -8.34 3.46
C SER A 46 -12.04 -8.57 2.13
N ALA A 47 -10.71 -8.56 2.11
CA ALA A 47 -9.89 -8.81 0.93
C ALA A 47 -10.09 -10.23 0.38
N PHE A 48 -10.13 -11.24 1.26
CA PHE A 48 -10.48 -12.61 0.87
C PHE A 48 -11.90 -12.70 0.29
N GLY A 49 -12.87 -12.00 0.88
CA GLY A 49 -14.23 -11.90 0.36
C GLY A 49 -14.27 -11.30 -1.05
N PHE A 50 -13.56 -10.19 -1.28
CA PHE A 50 -13.48 -9.56 -2.61
C PHE A 50 -12.79 -10.45 -3.65
N LEU A 51 -11.74 -11.19 -3.25
CA LEU A 51 -11.06 -12.15 -4.12
C LEU A 51 -12.02 -13.29 -4.51
N TYR A 52 -12.75 -13.85 -3.55
CA TYR A 52 -13.75 -14.88 -3.80
C TYR A 52 -14.83 -14.40 -4.77
N ILE A 53 -15.40 -13.22 -4.54
CA ILE A 53 -16.41 -12.63 -5.42
C ILE A 53 -15.86 -12.41 -6.84
N ASN A 54 -14.63 -11.88 -6.96
CA ASN A 54 -13.99 -11.67 -8.27
C ASN A 54 -13.79 -12.99 -9.02
N TYR A 55 -13.37 -14.03 -8.32
CA TYR A 55 -13.21 -15.36 -8.89
C TYR A 55 -14.56 -15.97 -9.33
N HIS A 56 -15.58 -15.91 -8.46
CA HIS A 56 -16.89 -16.48 -8.74
C HIS A 56 -17.58 -15.82 -9.94
N TYR A 57 -17.60 -14.49 -9.97
CA TYR A 57 -18.24 -13.71 -11.03
C TYR A 57 -17.29 -13.35 -12.19
N ARG A 58 -16.18 -14.08 -12.37
CA ARG A 58 -15.13 -13.77 -13.37
C ARG A 58 -15.63 -13.69 -14.82
N TYR A 59 -16.70 -14.42 -15.14
CA TYR A 59 -17.30 -14.46 -16.47
C TYR A 59 -18.33 -13.36 -16.70
N HIS A 60 -18.79 -12.70 -15.64
CA HIS A 60 -19.74 -11.60 -15.74
C HIS A 60 -19.11 -10.40 -16.46
N SER A 61 -19.82 -9.81 -17.42
CA SER A 61 -19.28 -8.79 -18.35
C SER A 61 -18.60 -7.62 -17.62
N ILE A 62 -19.20 -7.13 -16.52
CA ILE A 62 -18.66 -6.06 -15.66
C ILE A 62 -17.27 -6.42 -15.10
N ILE A 63 -17.08 -7.64 -14.60
CA ILE A 63 -15.80 -8.07 -14.02
C ILE A 63 -14.81 -8.43 -15.12
N ARG A 64 -15.25 -9.12 -16.18
CA ARG A 64 -14.42 -9.50 -17.33
C ARG A 64 -13.73 -8.31 -17.97
N GLN A 65 -14.44 -7.19 -18.17
CA GLN A 65 -13.88 -5.97 -18.77
C GLN A 65 -12.91 -5.22 -17.85
N SER A 66 -13.01 -5.42 -16.53
CA SER A 66 -12.18 -4.75 -15.52
C SER A 66 -10.77 -5.33 -15.35
N SER A 67 -10.35 -6.28 -16.21
CA SER A 67 -9.09 -7.03 -16.10
C SER A 67 -8.97 -7.75 -14.74
N PRO A 68 -9.77 -8.80 -14.49
CA PRO A 68 -9.93 -9.41 -13.16
C PRO A 68 -8.61 -9.93 -12.57
N ARG A 69 -7.70 -10.42 -13.42
CA ARG A 69 -6.37 -10.90 -13.00
C ARG A 69 -5.52 -9.79 -12.36
N LEU A 70 -5.51 -8.58 -12.94
CA LEU A 70 -4.79 -7.45 -12.36
C LEU A 70 -5.45 -6.98 -11.05
N ASN A 71 -6.78 -6.99 -10.97
CA ASN A 71 -7.47 -6.69 -9.72
C ASN A 71 -7.10 -7.69 -8.60
N ASN A 72 -6.92 -8.98 -8.92
CA ASN A 72 -6.47 -9.97 -7.94
C ASN A 72 -5.06 -9.67 -7.44
N VAL A 73 -4.15 -9.22 -8.30
CA VAL A 73 -2.79 -8.81 -7.88
C VAL A 73 -2.83 -7.59 -6.95
N ILE A 74 -3.71 -6.61 -7.25
CA ILE A 74 -3.93 -5.46 -6.34
C ILE A 74 -4.41 -5.94 -4.97
N VAL A 75 -5.37 -6.87 -4.93
CA VAL A 75 -5.87 -7.45 -3.67
C VAL A 75 -4.75 -8.14 -2.89
N ILE A 76 -3.89 -8.93 -3.56
CA ILE A 76 -2.73 -9.57 -2.92
C ILE A 76 -1.79 -8.51 -2.34
N GLY A 77 -1.54 -7.41 -3.05
CA GLY A 77 -0.76 -6.27 -2.53
C GLY A 77 -1.40 -5.64 -1.28
N CYS A 78 -2.72 -5.45 -1.27
CA CYS A 78 -3.44 -4.96 -0.10
C CYS A 78 -3.39 -5.96 1.08
N MET A 79 -3.50 -7.27 0.81
CA MET A 79 -3.36 -8.31 1.83
C MET A 79 -1.97 -8.25 2.48
N LEU A 80 -0.90 -8.13 1.68
CA LEU A 80 0.45 -7.95 2.19
C LEU A 80 0.58 -6.66 3.01
N SER A 81 -0.06 -5.56 2.58
CA SER A 81 -0.08 -4.32 3.36
C SER A 81 -0.80 -4.47 4.71
N TYR A 82 -1.86 -5.27 4.81
CA TYR A 82 -2.46 -5.61 6.12
C TYR A 82 -1.50 -6.47 6.95
N CYS A 83 -0.80 -7.43 6.33
CA CYS A 83 0.22 -8.21 7.02
C CYS A 83 1.36 -7.35 7.58
N CYS A 84 1.73 -6.25 6.91
CA CYS A 84 2.71 -5.29 7.45
C CYS A 84 2.29 -4.73 8.82
N VAL A 85 1.00 -4.54 9.10
CA VAL A 85 0.54 -4.04 10.41
C VAL A 85 0.96 -4.99 11.53
N PHE A 86 0.81 -6.30 11.32
CA PHE A 86 1.21 -7.32 12.29
C PHE A 86 2.73 -7.37 12.47
N VAL A 87 3.49 -7.27 11.37
CA VAL A 87 4.97 -7.30 11.41
C VAL A 87 5.54 -6.08 12.13
N TYR A 88 5.05 -4.88 11.83
CA TYR A 88 5.44 -3.66 12.56
C TYR A 88 5.06 -3.74 14.04
N GLY A 89 3.98 -4.43 14.37
CA GLY A 89 3.51 -4.60 15.75
C GLY A 89 4.24 -5.69 16.54
N ALA A 90 4.84 -6.67 15.85
CA ALA A 90 5.56 -7.79 16.46
C ALA A 90 6.74 -7.32 17.33
N GLU A 91 7.32 -6.16 17.02
CA GLU A 91 8.38 -5.51 17.81
C GLU A 91 7.98 -5.29 19.28
N ALA A 92 6.68 -5.15 19.57
CA ALA A 92 6.19 -5.01 20.94
C ALA A 92 6.33 -6.29 21.80
N PHE A 93 6.52 -7.44 21.16
CA PHE A 93 6.54 -8.75 21.83
C PHE A 93 7.91 -9.43 21.80
N VAL A 94 8.87 -8.85 21.08
CA VAL A 94 10.20 -9.43 20.91
C VAL A 94 11.22 -8.64 21.73
N GLU A 95 12.13 -9.35 22.39
CA GLU A 95 13.22 -8.75 23.20
C GLU A 95 14.60 -9.11 22.68
N SER A 96 14.75 -10.22 21.96
CA SER A 96 16.04 -10.62 21.40
C SER A 96 16.42 -9.79 20.18
N LEU A 97 17.67 -9.29 20.18
CA LEU A 97 18.23 -8.50 19.08
C LEU A 97 18.24 -9.27 17.75
N ASP A 98 18.56 -10.56 17.76
CA ASP A 98 18.60 -11.39 16.55
C ASP A 98 17.22 -11.48 15.89
N THR A 99 16.17 -11.72 16.69
CA THR A 99 14.80 -11.80 16.19
C THR A 99 14.32 -10.42 15.71
N HIS A 100 14.68 -9.34 16.41
CA HIS A 100 14.42 -7.97 15.95
C HIS A 100 15.06 -7.70 14.59
N SER A 101 16.32 -8.11 14.37
CA SER A 101 17.00 -7.94 13.09
C SER A 101 16.26 -8.64 11.94
N VAL A 102 15.73 -9.85 12.18
CA VAL A 102 14.91 -10.57 11.19
C VAL A 102 13.60 -9.83 10.90
N ILE A 103 12.92 -9.32 11.94
CA ILE A 103 11.69 -8.53 11.78
C ILE A 103 11.97 -7.26 10.97
N CYS A 104 13.06 -6.55 11.26
CA CYS A 104 13.49 -5.35 10.53
C CYS A 104 13.65 -5.61 9.02
N LYS A 105 14.26 -6.75 8.66
CA LYS A 105 14.42 -7.17 7.26
C LYS A 105 13.07 -7.48 6.62
N ILE A 106 12.27 -8.35 7.24
CA ILE A 106 10.95 -8.74 6.74
C ILE A 106 10.06 -7.51 6.52
N ARG A 107 10.13 -6.53 7.42
CA ARG A 107 9.39 -5.27 7.37
C ARG A 107 9.63 -4.50 6.08
N TRP A 108 10.90 -4.27 5.72
CA TRP A 108 11.26 -3.57 4.48
C TRP A 108 10.86 -4.35 3.23
N TRP A 109 11.11 -5.66 3.25
CA TRP A 109 10.73 -6.55 2.16
C TRP A 109 9.22 -6.56 1.89
N MET A 110 8.43 -6.79 2.93
CA MET A 110 6.98 -6.81 2.82
C MET A 110 6.41 -5.46 2.41
N PHE A 111 6.92 -4.36 2.97
CA PHE A 111 6.46 -3.03 2.62
C PHE A 111 6.72 -2.70 1.14
N SER A 112 7.93 -2.96 0.64
CA SER A 112 8.26 -2.69 -0.77
C SER A 112 7.42 -3.54 -1.72
N LEU A 113 7.30 -4.85 -1.44
CA LEU A 113 6.53 -5.76 -2.27
C LEU A 113 5.03 -5.44 -2.24
N ALA A 114 4.46 -5.11 -1.08
CA ALA A 114 3.07 -4.69 -0.95
C ALA A 114 2.78 -3.45 -1.79
N PHE A 115 3.65 -2.44 -1.70
CA PHE A 115 3.55 -1.22 -2.50
C PHE A 115 3.57 -1.53 -4.00
N THR A 116 4.53 -2.33 -4.45
CA THR A 116 4.70 -2.62 -5.88
C THR A 116 3.56 -3.47 -6.45
N LEU A 117 3.11 -4.48 -5.71
CA LEU A 117 1.99 -5.31 -6.15
C LEU A 117 0.67 -4.53 -6.19
N ALA A 118 0.41 -3.66 -5.21
CA ALA A 118 -0.78 -2.82 -5.20
C ALA A 118 -0.68 -1.67 -6.21
N PHE A 119 0.23 -0.72 -5.97
CA PHE A 119 0.34 0.50 -6.76
C PHE A 119 0.91 0.25 -8.16
N GLY A 120 1.93 -0.60 -8.30
CA GLY A 120 2.50 -0.94 -9.61
C GLY A 120 1.47 -1.58 -10.54
N THR A 121 0.58 -2.41 -10.01
CA THR A 121 -0.52 -2.99 -10.79
C THR A 121 -1.58 -1.94 -11.17
N MET A 122 -1.94 -1.02 -10.26
CA MET A 122 -2.81 0.12 -10.60
C MET A 122 -2.19 0.98 -11.71
N PHE A 123 -0.89 1.28 -11.61
CA PHE A 123 -0.14 2.01 -12.61
C PHE A 123 -0.23 1.33 -13.99
N VAL A 124 0.08 0.03 -14.07
CA VAL A 124 0.00 -0.74 -15.34
C VAL A 124 -1.43 -0.73 -15.90
N LYS A 125 -2.44 -0.81 -15.03
CA LYS A 125 -3.85 -0.79 -15.43
C LYS A 125 -4.27 0.58 -15.97
N THR A 126 -3.86 1.68 -15.34
CA THR A 126 -4.11 3.04 -15.81
C THR A 126 -3.33 3.32 -17.10
N TRP A 127 -2.10 2.82 -17.22
CA TRP A 127 -1.30 2.92 -18.44
C TRP A 127 -1.96 2.25 -19.64
N ARG A 128 -2.55 1.06 -19.45
CA ARG A 128 -3.36 0.39 -20.49
C ARG A 128 -4.48 1.30 -20.99
N VAL A 129 -5.21 1.94 -20.08
CA VAL A 129 -6.30 2.87 -20.42
C VAL A 129 -5.73 4.06 -21.21
N TYR A 130 -4.71 4.73 -20.68
CA TYR A 130 -4.05 5.85 -21.36
C TYR A 130 -3.63 5.50 -22.80
N LYS A 131 -3.00 4.34 -23.00
CA LYS A 131 -2.57 3.86 -24.32
C LYS A 131 -3.73 3.67 -25.31
N ILE A 132 -4.86 3.14 -24.86
CA ILE A 132 -6.04 2.91 -25.70
C ILE A 132 -6.66 4.23 -26.16
N PHE A 133 -6.69 5.24 -25.30
CA PHE A 133 -7.40 6.50 -25.57
C PHE A 133 -6.54 7.58 -26.24
N THR A 134 -5.30 7.75 -25.80
CA THR A 134 -4.46 8.86 -26.24
C THR A 134 -3.72 8.55 -27.53
N ASN A 135 -3.42 7.28 -27.82
CA ASN A 135 -2.61 6.92 -28.99
C ASN A 135 -3.17 5.70 -29.76
N LYS A 136 -4.21 5.97 -30.57
CA LYS A 136 -4.84 4.97 -31.46
C LYS A 136 -3.83 4.32 -32.43
N GLN A 137 -2.81 5.06 -32.88
CA GLN A 137 -1.77 4.57 -33.77
C GLN A 137 -0.86 3.55 -33.06
N LEU A 138 -0.52 3.81 -31.80
CA LEU A 138 0.30 2.95 -30.96
C LEU A 138 -0.46 1.70 -30.48
N TYR A 139 -1.78 1.80 -30.27
CA TYR A 139 -2.63 0.62 -30.08
C TYR A 139 -2.69 -0.24 -31.36
N LYS A 140 -2.79 0.40 -32.54
CA LYS A 140 -2.78 -0.29 -33.83
C LYS A 140 -1.43 -0.93 -34.15
N GLN A 141 -0.31 -0.34 -33.71
CA GLN A 141 1.05 -0.88 -33.87
C GLN A 141 1.38 -2.02 -32.89
N LEU A 142 0.95 -1.95 -31.62
CA LEU A 142 1.25 -3.00 -30.63
C LEU A 142 0.24 -4.16 -30.65
N GLY A 143 -0.85 -4.06 -31.42
CA GLY A 143 -1.92 -5.06 -31.46
C GLY A 143 -2.73 -5.12 -30.16
N SER A 144 -3.58 -6.14 -30.04
CA SER A 144 -4.31 -6.42 -28.80
C SER A 144 -3.33 -6.61 -27.64
N LEU A 145 -3.26 -5.65 -26.72
CA LEU A 145 -2.44 -5.72 -25.51
C LEU A 145 -2.89 -6.92 -24.67
N HIS A 146 -2.18 -8.04 -24.84
CA HIS A 146 -2.50 -9.27 -24.15
C HIS A 146 -2.09 -9.16 -22.68
N ASP A 147 -2.93 -9.69 -21.78
CA ASP A 147 -2.72 -9.60 -20.33
C ASP A 147 -1.33 -10.13 -19.87
N ARG A 148 -0.70 -11.04 -20.64
CA ARG A 148 0.67 -11.51 -20.39
C ARG A 148 1.71 -10.39 -20.40
N HIS A 149 1.58 -9.41 -21.29
CA HIS A 149 2.52 -8.29 -21.36
C HIS A 149 2.39 -7.38 -20.14
N LEU A 150 1.15 -7.09 -19.72
CA LEU A 150 0.86 -6.31 -18.51
C LEU A 150 1.41 -7.00 -17.26
N PHE A 151 1.22 -8.33 -17.16
CA PHE A 151 1.79 -9.11 -16.06
C PHE A 151 3.33 -9.12 -16.11
N GLY A 152 3.93 -9.19 -17.30
CA GLY A 152 5.37 -9.05 -17.47
C GLY A 152 5.93 -7.73 -16.94
N ILE A 153 5.22 -6.61 -17.14
CA ILE A 153 5.61 -5.31 -16.57
C ILE A 153 5.54 -5.35 -15.04
N VAL A 154 4.45 -5.86 -14.45
CA VAL A 154 4.31 -5.98 -12.99
C VAL A 154 5.40 -6.88 -12.40
N CYS A 155 5.67 -8.03 -13.01
CA CYS A 155 6.76 -8.92 -12.60
C CYS A 155 8.12 -8.22 -12.70
N GLY A 156 8.38 -7.45 -13.76
CA GLY A 156 9.60 -6.66 -13.88
C GLY A 156 9.79 -5.65 -12.75
N LEU A 157 8.72 -4.94 -12.35
CA LEU A 157 8.75 -4.02 -11.21
C LEU A 157 9.04 -4.76 -9.89
N VAL A 158 8.45 -5.95 -9.68
CA VAL A 158 8.72 -6.78 -8.51
C VAL A 158 10.15 -7.31 -8.52
N CYS A 159 10.66 -7.77 -9.66
CA CYS A 159 12.04 -8.22 -9.80
C CYS A 159 13.04 -7.11 -9.49
N LEU A 160 12.75 -5.87 -9.89
CA LEU A 160 13.57 -4.71 -9.55
C LEU A 160 13.60 -4.48 -8.04
N ASP A 161 12.46 -4.56 -7.35
CA ASP A 161 12.41 -4.47 -5.89
C ASP A 161 13.20 -5.57 -5.19
N VAL A 162 13.04 -6.82 -5.64
CA VAL A 162 13.76 -7.97 -5.07
C VAL A 162 15.27 -7.80 -5.29
N ALA A 163 15.70 -7.43 -6.50
CA ALA A 163 17.11 -7.18 -6.80
C ALA A 163 17.67 -6.03 -5.96
N TYR A 164 16.89 -4.96 -5.76
CA TYR A 164 17.28 -3.83 -4.92
C TYR A 164 17.46 -4.24 -3.45
N LEU A 165 16.46 -4.92 -2.87
CA LEU A 165 16.47 -5.33 -1.46
C LEU A 165 17.54 -6.38 -1.17
N THR A 166 17.77 -7.31 -2.08
CA THR A 166 18.89 -8.26 -1.98
C THR A 166 20.23 -7.56 -2.05
N ALA A 167 20.40 -6.58 -2.95
CA ALA A 167 21.63 -5.80 -3.03
C ALA A 167 21.88 -5.02 -1.73
N TRP A 168 20.84 -4.41 -1.15
CA TRP A 168 20.94 -3.72 0.14
C TRP A 168 21.36 -4.72 1.23
N GLU A 169 20.67 -5.85 1.37
CA GLU A 169 20.98 -6.82 2.43
C GLU A 169 22.39 -7.43 2.33
N ILE A 170 22.90 -7.64 1.12
CA ILE A 170 24.25 -8.20 0.90
C ILE A 170 25.34 -7.17 1.17
N THR A 171 25.11 -5.90 0.83
CA THR A 171 26.15 -4.86 0.89
C THR A 171 26.16 -4.09 2.20
N ASP A 172 25.00 -3.86 2.80
CA ASP A 172 24.82 -3.11 4.05
C ASP A 172 23.70 -3.79 4.90
N PRO A 173 24.04 -4.89 5.60
CA PRO A 173 23.05 -5.70 6.30
C PRO A 173 22.37 -4.92 7.42
N ILE A 174 21.04 -4.97 7.43
CA ILE A 174 20.24 -4.35 8.49
C ILE A 174 20.43 -5.14 9.80
N THR A 175 20.92 -4.46 10.83
CA THR A 175 21.12 -5.00 12.18
C THR A 175 20.29 -4.24 13.19
N SER A 176 20.00 -4.88 14.33
CA SER A 176 19.32 -4.22 15.44
C SER A 176 20.33 -3.72 16.47
N SER A 177 20.09 -2.52 17.02
CA SER A 177 20.93 -1.92 18.05
C SER A 177 20.11 -1.23 19.13
N HIS A 178 20.66 -1.13 20.34
CA HIS A 178 20.05 -0.40 21.43
C HIS A 178 20.30 1.10 21.28
N ARG A 179 19.24 1.89 21.44
CA ARG A 179 19.33 3.34 21.52
C ARG A 179 18.75 3.79 22.86
N HIS A 180 19.59 4.44 23.68
CA HIS A 180 19.18 4.94 24.98
C HIS A 180 18.45 6.28 24.85
N LEU A 181 17.41 6.47 25.66
CA LEU A 181 16.76 7.76 25.90
C LEU A 181 17.65 8.63 26.80
N SER A 182 17.26 9.90 26.91
CA SER A 182 17.82 10.81 27.92
C SER A 182 17.62 10.24 29.32
N LYS A 183 18.63 10.42 30.19
CA LYS A 183 18.61 9.99 31.59
C LYS A 183 17.65 10.87 32.38
N ASP A 184 16.60 10.29 32.93
CA ASP A 184 15.69 10.96 33.87
C ASP A 184 16.17 10.70 35.30
N ILE A 185 16.41 11.77 36.05
CA ILE A 185 16.88 11.71 37.44
C ILE A 185 15.64 11.68 38.34
N SER A 186 15.54 10.69 39.23
CA SER A 186 14.44 10.61 40.19
C SER A 186 14.42 11.88 41.07
N PRO A 187 13.24 12.38 41.49
CA PRO A 187 13.14 13.54 42.38
C PRO A 187 13.89 13.35 43.71
N ASP A 188 14.13 12.11 44.13
CA ASP A 188 14.91 11.77 45.34
C ASP A 188 16.43 11.78 45.11
N GLY A 189 16.91 12.03 43.88
CA GLY A 189 18.34 12.22 43.54
C GLY A 189 19.23 10.97 43.61
N HIS A 190 18.73 9.85 44.15
CA HIS A 190 19.49 8.61 44.37
C HIS A 190 19.34 7.56 43.27
N ASP A 191 18.26 7.63 42.50
CA ASP A 191 17.98 6.69 41.41
C ASP A 191 17.87 7.46 40.09
N SER A 192 18.33 6.83 39.01
CA SER A 192 18.19 7.37 37.66
C SER A 192 17.58 6.32 36.74
N THR A 193 16.65 6.75 35.88
CA THR A 193 16.01 5.86 34.91
C THR A 193 16.45 6.28 33.51
N GLN A 194 17.06 5.35 32.78
CA GLN A 194 17.46 5.55 31.40
C GLN A 194 16.81 4.48 30.53
N GLY A 195 15.61 4.76 30.03
CA GLY A 195 14.96 3.83 29.11
C GLY A 195 15.79 3.62 27.84
N TYR A 196 15.65 2.46 27.19
CA TYR A 196 16.22 2.22 25.87
C TYR A 196 15.18 1.61 24.94
N PHE A 197 15.42 1.71 23.64
CA PHE A 197 14.61 1.04 22.62
C PHE A 197 15.49 0.38 21.56
N ILE A 198 14.94 -0.64 20.91
CA ILE A 198 15.64 -1.34 19.84
C ILE A 198 15.32 -0.64 18.52
N ILE A 199 16.35 -0.23 17.80
CA ILE A 199 16.24 0.33 16.46
C ILE A 199 16.80 -0.65 15.43
N CYS A 200 16.22 -0.61 14.23
CA CYS A 200 16.82 -1.22 13.05
C CYS A 200 17.73 -0.17 12.43
N THR A 201 19.00 -0.48 12.19
CA THR A 201 19.90 0.43 11.49
C THR A 201 20.90 -0.31 10.59
N SER A 202 21.43 0.41 9.62
CA SER A 202 22.52 -0.03 8.75
C SER A 202 23.48 1.15 8.56
N ASP A 203 24.72 0.90 8.15
CA ASP A 203 25.76 1.93 8.11
C ASP A 203 25.35 3.10 7.20
N ASN A 204 24.64 2.79 6.10
CA ASN A 204 24.16 3.76 5.13
C ASN A 204 22.63 3.73 4.98
N GLU A 205 21.89 3.49 6.07
CA GLU A 205 20.42 3.35 6.06
C GLU A 205 19.70 4.52 5.36
N ASN A 206 20.13 5.76 5.65
CA ASN A 206 19.53 6.96 5.06
C ASN A 206 19.72 7.02 3.54
N LEU A 207 20.85 6.56 3.04
CA LEU A 207 21.16 6.56 1.60
C LEU A 207 20.32 5.51 0.88
N TRP A 208 20.25 4.28 1.40
CA TRP A 208 19.41 3.22 0.84
C TRP A 208 17.91 3.55 0.92
N SER A 209 17.42 4.05 2.05
CA SER A 209 16.01 4.45 2.17
C SER A 209 15.67 5.62 1.24
N THR A 210 16.59 6.57 1.04
CA THR A 210 16.41 7.71 0.11
C THR A 210 16.37 7.27 -1.35
N PHE A 211 17.26 6.37 -1.78
CA PHE A 211 17.22 5.86 -3.15
C PHE A 211 15.95 5.08 -3.43
N TRP A 212 15.54 4.23 -2.49
CA TRP A 212 14.27 3.51 -2.58
C TRP A 212 13.10 4.48 -2.70
N ALA A 213 13.02 5.47 -1.80
CA ALA A 213 11.95 6.45 -1.78
C ALA A 213 11.90 7.28 -3.08
N THR A 214 13.06 7.66 -3.61
CA THR A 214 13.17 8.40 -4.87
C THR A 214 12.54 7.63 -6.03
N TRP A 215 12.90 6.36 -6.21
CA TRP A 215 12.36 5.50 -7.26
C TRP A 215 10.85 5.25 -7.10
N LYS A 216 10.37 5.05 -5.87
CA LYS A 216 8.94 4.89 -5.58
C LYS A 216 8.16 6.18 -5.85
N SER A 217 8.70 7.33 -5.48
CA SER A 217 8.08 8.63 -5.75
C SER A 217 8.00 8.92 -7.25
N LEU A 218 9.01 8.55 -8.04
CA LEU A 218 8.91 8.64 -9.51
C LEU A 218 7.74 7.80 -10.04
N LEU A 219 7.59 6.57 -9.58
CA LEU A 219 6.42 5.74 -9.95
C LEU A 219 5.09 6.40 -9.54
N LEU A 220 5.01 6.99 -8.35
CA LEU A 220 3.82 7.71 -7.88
C LEU A 220 3.49 8.90 -8.79
N VAL A 221 4.47 9.73 -9.13
CA VAL A 221 4.29 10.91 -9.99
C VAL A 221 3.81 10.51 -11.38
N ILE A 222 4.42 9.49 -11.98
CA ILE A 222 4.00 9.00 -13.29
C ILE A 222 2.59 8.39 -13.19
N GLY A 223 2.30 7.60 -12.16
CA GLY A 223 0.96 7.06 -11.94
C GLY A 223 -0.11 8.13 -11.74
N LEU A 224 0.22 9.20 -11.02
CA LEU A 224 -0.64 10.37 -10.83
C LEU A 224 -0.90 11.09 -12.16
N PHE A 225 0.14 11.31 -12.96
CA PHE A 225 0.02 11.88 -14.30
C PHE A 225 -0.91 11.05 -15.19
N LEU A 226 -0.74 9.72 -15.21
CA LEU A 226 -1.62 8.83 -15.98
C LEU A 226 -3.06 8.84 -15.48
N ALA A 227 -3.27 8.89 -14.16
CA ALA A 227 -4.59 9.01 -13.55
C ALA A 227 -5.28 10.32 -13.93
N TRP A 228 -4.51 11.42 -14.00
CA TRP A 228 -5.00 12.72 -14.43
C TRP A 228 -5.43 12.71 -15.91
N GLU A 229 -4.57 12.22 -16.80
CA GLU A 229 -4.84 12.16 -18.24
C GLU A 229 -6.06 11.28 -18.56
N THR A 230 -6.30 10.24 -17.77
CA THR A 230 -7.41 9.31 -18.00
C THR A 230 -8.74 9.72 -17.34
N ARG A 231 -8.78 10.84 -16.58
CA ARG A 231 -9.95 11.21 -15.76
C ARG A 231 -11.23 11.55 -16.56
N HIS A 232 -11.08 12.08 -17.77
CA HIS A 232 -12.20 12.48 -18.63
C HIS A 232 -12.70 11.36 -19.54
N VAL A 233 -12.09 10.18 -19.50
CA VAL A 233 -12.51 9.03 -20.30
C VAL A 233 -13.72 8.38 -19.62
N SER A 234 -14.92 8.70 -20.09
CA SER A 234 -16.16 8.13 -19.55
C SER A 234 -16.90 7.28 -20.59
N PHE A 235 -16.49 6.02 -20.73
CA PHE A 235 -17.28 5.00 -21.42
C PHE A 235 -17.94 4.09 -20.38
N PRO A 236 -19.24 3.71 -20.52
CA PRO A 236 -19.95 2.89 -19.53
C PRO A 236 -19.25 1.58 -19.17
N SER A 237 -18.58 0.95 -20.15
CA SER A 237 -17.74 -0.24 -20.01
C SER A 237 -16.43 -0.01 -19.24
N LEU A 238 -15.97 1.24 -19.12
CA LEU A 238 -14.66 1.64 -18.57
C LEU A 238 -14.75 2.62 -17.41
N ASN A 239 -15.93 2.79 -16.81
CA ASN A 239 -16.09 3.56 -15.55
C ASN A 239 -15.23 3.01 -14.40
N ASP A 240 -14.67 1.80 -14.52
CA ASP A 240 -13.66 1.23 -13.62
C ASP A 240 -12.38 2.10 -13.54
N SER A 241 -12.00 2.76 -14.63
CA SER A 241 -10.83 3.65 -14.69
C SER A 241 -10.90 4.82 -13.70
N LYS A 242 -12.10 5.38 -13.48
CA LYS A 242 -12.32 6.48 -12.53
C LYS A 242 -12.03 6.06 -11.10
N TYR A 243 -12.50 4.88 -10.69
CA TYR A 243 -12.25 4.37 -9.34
C TYR A 243 -10.78 4.05 -9.11
N ILE A 244 -10.08 3.51 -10.11
CA ILE A 244 -8.63 3.29 -10.05
C ILE A 244 -7.89 4.63 -9.91
N GLY A 245 -8.28 5.65 -10.66
CA GLY A 245 -7.71 7.01 -10.54
C GLY A 245 -7.94 7.61 -9.15
N MET A 246 -9.13 7.45 -8.59
CA MET A 246 -9.43 7.86 -7.20
C MET A 246 -8.56 7.11 -6.18
N SER A 247 -8.34 5.80 -6.37
CA SER A 247 -7.43 5.02 -5.53
C SER A 247 -5.98 5.53 -5.61
N VAL A 248 -5.51 5.90 -6.80
CA VAL A 248 -4.18 6.52 -6.98
C VAL A 248 -4.07 7.83 -6.20
N TYR A 249 -5.08 8.70 -6.27
CA TYR A 249 -5.10 9.95 -5.49
C TYR A 249 -5.06 9.67 -3.98
N ASN A 250 -5.84 8.70 -3.49
CA ASN A 250 -5.82 8.30 -2.09
C ASN A 250 -4.42 7.83 -1.63
N VAL A 251 -3.77 6.98 -2.42
CA VAL A 251 -2.40 6.50 -2.11
C VAL A 251 -1.43 7.69 -2.02
N VAL A 252 -1.42 8.58 -3.01
CA VAL A 252 -0.51 9.72 -3.06
C VAL A 252 -0.73 10.66 -1.86
N ILE A 253 -1.97 11.04 -1.59
CA ILE A 253 -2.30 11.95 -0.47
C ILE A 253 -1.89 11.33 0.87
N MET A 254 -2.22 10.06 1.10
CA MET A 254 -1.88 9.39 2.35
C MET A 254 -0.37 9.27 2.53
N ILE A 255 0.40 8.97 1.47
CA ILE A 255 1.86 8.94 1.54
C ILE A 255 2.44 10.31 1.86
N LEU A 256 1.95 11.39 1.24
CA LEU A 256 2.40 12.75 1.54
C LEU A 256 2.15 13.12 3.01
N ILE A 257 0.99 12.77 3.54
CA ILE A 257 0.64 12.98 4.96
C ILE A 257 1.58 12.16 5.87
N THR A 258 1.73 10.86 5.60
CA THR A 258 2.55 9.96 6.40
C THR A 258 4.02 10.35 6.42
N VAL A 259 4.61 10.70 5.27
CA VAL A 259 6.02 11.13 5.20
C VAL A 259 6.21 12.44 5.97
N SER A 260 5.32 13.42 5.78
CA SER A 260 5.39 14.71 6.46
C SER A 260 5.29 14.54 7.98
N LEU A 261 4.32 13.76 8.45
CA LEU A 261 4.14 13.49 9.88
C LEU A 261 5.31 12.67 10.45
N SER A 262 5.90 11.74 9.68
CA SER A 262 7.06 10.99 10.17
C SER A 262 8.28 11.88 10.41
N PHE A 263 8.44 12.95 9.64
CA PHE A 263 9.50 13.93 9.87
C PHE A 263 9.23 14.75 11.15
N VAL A 264 7.98 15.19 11.34
CA VAL A 264 7.57 15.97 12.53
C VAL A 264 7.66 15.16 13.82
N VAL A 265 7.27 13.88 13.79
CA VAL A 265 7.30 12.99 14.96
C VAL A 265 8.73 12.67 15.41
N GLY A 266 9.74 12.83 14.57
CA GLY A 266 11.14 12.58 14.94
C GLY A 266 11.42 11.11 15.30
N THR A 267 12.61 10.79 15.79
CA THR A 267 13.04 9.39 16.01
C THR A 267 12.67 8.81 17.37
N ASN A 268 12.35 9.65 18.36
CA ASN A 268 12.18 9.24 19.75
C ASN A 268 10.76 8.75 20.10
N HIS A 269 9.78 8.93 19.21
CA HIS A 269 8.37 8.61 19.48
C HIS A 269 7.89 7.36 18.73
N ILE A 270 8.29 6.19 19.23
CA ILE A 270 8.00 4.86 18.63
C ILE A 270 6.49 4.62 18.50
N GLN A 271 5.72 4.97 19.53
CA GLN A 271 4.25 4.84 19.55
C GLN A 271 3.59 5.58 18.40
N ALA A 272 3.99 6.85 18.23
CA ALA A 272 3.45 7.72 17.20
C ALA A 272 3.82 7.23 15.81
N LYS A 273 5.07 6.78 15.60
CA LYS A 273 5.49 6.18 14.32
C LYS A 273 4.71 4.92 13.99
N TYR A 274 4.57 4.01 14.96
CA TYR A 274 3.80 2.79 14.80
C TYR A 274 2.36 3.13 14.39
N ALA A 275 1.67 3.96 15.18
CA ALA A 275 0.31 4.40 14.88
C ALA A 275 0.20 5.04 13.48
N LEU A 276 1.15 5.89 13.12
CA LEU A 276 1.17 6.60 11.85
C LEU A 276 1.26 5.64 10.65
N TYR A 277 2.22 4.71 10.67
CA TYR A 277 2.43 3.75 9.58
C TYR A 277 1.28 2.73 9.49
N THR A 278 0.84 2.16 10.60
CA THR A 278 -0.25 1.17 10.58
C THR A 278 -1.59 1.79 10.19
N THR A 279 -1.84 3.03 10.59
CA THR A 279 -3.03 3.77 10.14
C THR A 279 -2.97 3.99 8.63
N ALA A 280 -1.82 4.41 8.10
CA ALA A 280 -1.64 4.59 6.66
C ALA A 280 -1.90 3.30 5.88
N PHE A 281 -1.31 2.18 6.30
CA PHE A 281 -1.53 0.87 5.65
C PHE A 281 -3.01 0.46 5.67
N ASN A 282 -3.68 0.59 6.82
CA ASN A 282 -5.08 0.26 6.97
C ASN A 282 -5.98 1.14 6.10
N VAL A 283 -5.78 2.46 6.12
CA VAL A 283 -6.60 3.42 5.36
C VAL A 283 -6.38 3.26 3.87
N ILE A 284 -5.12 3.21 3.41
CA ILE A 284 -4.79 3.07 1.99
C ILE A 284 -5.38 1.80 1.41
N SER A 285 -5.19 0.65 2.09
CA SER A 285 -5.67 -0.64 1.61
C SER A 285 -7.19 -0.73 1.64
N SER A 286 -7.83 -0.27 2.71
CA SER A 286 -9.29 -0.35 2.85
C SER A 286 -10.00 0.53 1.82
N PHE A 287 -9.58 1.79 1.66
CA PHE A 287 -10.17 2.68 0.66
C PHE A 287 -9.95 2.16 -0.77
N THR A 288 -8.77 1.62 -1.05
CA THR A 288 -8.48 1.01 -2.36
C THR A 288 -9.44 -0.14 -2.66
N LEU A 289 -9.58 -1.09 -1.73
CA LEU A 289 -10.47 -2.24 -1.91
C LEU A 289 -11.92 -1.80 -2.07
N LEU A 290 -12.39 -0.88 -1.23
CA LEU A 290 -13.75 -0.38 -1.31
C LEU A 290 -14.05 0.29 -2.65
N LEU A 291 -13.17 1.21 -3.11
CA LEU A 291 -13.34 1.91 -4.39
C LEU A 291 -13.32 0.95 -5.58
N LEU A 292 -12.44 -0.06 -5.57
CA LEU A 292 -12.28 -0.97 -6.71
C LEU A 292 -13.40 -2.02 -6.80
N PHE A 293 -14.00 -2.43 -5.68
CA PHE A 293 -14.90 -3.58 -5.64
C PHE A 293 -16.35 -3.23 -5.31
N VAL A 294 -16.62 -2.30 -4.39
CA VAL A 294 -17.99 -1.97 -3.97
C VAL A 294 -18.88 -1.53 -5.14
N PRO A 295 -18.44 -0.61 -6.04
CA PRO A 295 -19.26 -0.21 -7.19
C PRO A 295 -19.54 -1.36 -8.16
N LYS A 296 -18.63 -2.34 -8.27
CA LYS A 296 -18.82 -3.51 -9.15
C LYS A 296 -19.85 -4.45 -8.57
N ILE A 297 -19.75 -4.74 -7.28
CA ILE A 297 -20.66 -5.65 -6.58
C ILE A 297 -22.07 -5.06 -6.54
N ALA A 298 -22.20 -3.75 -6.26
CA ALA A 298 -23.48 -3.06 -6.30
C ALA A 298 -24.18 -3.19 -7.67
N LYS A 299 -23.43 -3.04 -8.78
CA LYS A 299 -23.98 -3.22 -10.14
C LYS A 299 -24.38 -4.66 -10.46
N ILE A 300 -23.63 -5.64 -9.96
CA ILE A 300 -23.97 -7.07 -10.14
C ILE A 300 -25.25 -7.41 -9.37
N MET A 301 -25.37 -6.96 -8.11
CA MET A 301 -26.57 -7.20 -7.29
C MET A 301 -27.80 -6.43 -7.79
N GLY A 302 -27.59 -5.23 -8.36
CA GLY A 302 -28.65 -4.41 -8.94
C GLY A 302 -29.20 -4.88 -10.28
N GLY A 303 -28.80 -6.07 -10.77
CA GLY A 303 -29.37 -6.68 -11.98
C GLY A 303 -29.12 -5.90 -13.28
N THR A 304 -28.12 -5.01 -13.32
CA THR A 304 -27.84 -4.20 -14.51
C THR A 304 -27.07 -5.03 -15.53
N THR A 305 -27.80 -5.85 -16.30
CA THR A 305 -27.27 -6.58 -17.46
C THR A 305 -26.99 -5.56 -18.56
N TYR A 306 -25.72 -5.21 -18.76
CA TYR A 306 -25.33 -4.60 -20.03
C TYR A 306 -25.52 -5.65 -21.12
N PRO A 307 -26.20 -5.34 -22.24
CA PRO A 307 -26.25 -6.25 -23.37
C PRO A 307 -24.81 -6.58 -23.77
N GLU A 308 -24.53 -7.87 -23.91
CA GLU A 308 -23.25 -8.38 -24.38
C GLU A 308 -23.01 -7.82 -25.79
N GLN A 309 -22.19 -6.77 -25.91
CA GLN A 309 -21.64 -6.39 -27.20
C GLN A 309 -20.67 -7.50 -27.60
N THR A 310 -21.19 -8.41 -28.43
CA THR A 310 -20.36 -9.25 -29.29
C THR A 310 -19.36 -8.34 -30.00
N PRO A 311 -18.07 -8.69 -30.03
CA PRO A 311 -17.13 -7.95 -30.86
C PRO A 311 -17.61 -8.10 -32.31
N ASP A 312 -18.06 -6.99 -32.90
CA ASP A 312 -18.27 -6.92 -34.34
C ASP A 312 -16.93 -7.28 -34.98
N VAL A 313 -16.84 -8.53 -35.46
CA VAL A 313 -15.85 -8.94 -36.42
C VAL A 313 -16.09 -8.05 -37.61
N VAL A 314 -15.23 -7.03 -37.76
CA VAL A 314 -15.14 -6.19 -38.94
C VAL A 314 -14.72 -7.10 -40.10
N ASN A 315 -15.68 -7.83 -40.64
CA ASN A 315 -15.65 -8.22 -42.04
C ASN A 315 -16.19 -7.00 -42.79
N GLY A 316 -15.29 -6.32 -43.46
CA GLY A 316 -15.58 -5.13 -44.25
C GLY A 316 -16.63 -5.46 -45.31
N THR A 317 -17.87 -5.07 -45.03
CA THR A 317 -18.92 -4.65 -45.97
C THR A 317 -20.17 -4.39 -45.12
N THR A 318 -20.38 -3.16 -44.67
CA THR A 318 -21.70 -2.73 -44.18
C THR A 318 -22.36 -1.83 -45.22
N PRO A 319 -23.58 -2.17 -45.68
CA PRO A 319 -24.41 -1.23 -46.39
C PRO A 319 -25.01 -0.26 -45.37
N PHE A 320 -24.84 1.03 -45.62
CA PHE A 320 -25.24 2.17 -44.79
C PHE A 320 -26.77 2.36 -44.65
N ASN A 321 -27.59 1.35 -45.00
CA ASN A 321 -29.03 1.52 -45.24
C ASN A 321 -29.96 0.99 -44.13
N SER A 322 -29.47 0.26 -43.12
CA SER A 322 -30.37 -0.31 -42.09
C SER A 322 -30.68 0.63 -40.92
N PHE A 323 -29.85 1.65 -40.66
CA PHE A 323 -30.02 2.53 -39.49
C PHE A 323 -30.99 3.70 -39.71
N CYS A 324 -31.42 3.97 -40.95
CA CYS A 324 -32.31 5.09 -41.26
C CYS A 324 -33.81 4.74 -41.29
N CYS A 325 -34.20 3.46 -41.20
CA CYS A 325 -35.62 3.07 -41.32
C CYS A 325 -36.42 3.11 -40.01
N GLU A 326 -35.77 3.22 -38.85
CA GLU A 326 -36.45 3.07 -37.55
C GLU A 326 -36.96 4.40 -36.95
N GLN A 327 -36.72 5.52 -37.64
CA GLN A 327 -37.11 6.85 -37.15
C GLN A 327 -38.03 7.56 -38.16
N ARG A 328 -39.22 6.99 -38.41
CA ARG A 328 -40.32 7.71 -39.04
C ARG A 328 -40.80 8.84 -38.12
N ARG A 329 -40.20 10.03 -38.22
CA ARG A 329 -40.94 11.27 -37.90
C ARG A 329 -40.35 12.60 -38.37
N HIS A 330 -39.52 12.66 -39.41
CA HIS A 330 -39.25 13.96 -40.06
C HIS A 330 -39.14 13.80 -41.58
N HIS A 331 -39.96 14.57 -42.29
CA HIS A 331 -39.88 14.76 -43.74
C HIS A 331 -38.53 15.41 -44.09
N GLU A 332 -38.02 15.06 -45.28
CA GLU A 332 -36.81 15.57 -45.95
C GLU A 332 -35.51 14.78 -45.72
N CYS A 333 -35.33 13.73 -46.52
CA CYS A 333 -33.99 13.25 -46.87
C CYS A 333 -33.96 12.97 -48.40
N PRO A 334 -33.32 13.81 -49.22
CA PRO A 334 -33.48 13.78 -50.68
C PRO A 334 -32.78 12.62 -51.42
N HIS A 335 -32.17 11.65 -50.74
CA HIS A 335 -31.36 10.61 -51.39
C HIS A 335 -31.56 9.15 -50.94
N CYS A 336 -32.64 8.81 -50.23
CA CYS A 336 -32.93 7.40 -49.93
C CYS A 336 -33.82 6.76 -51.02
N LYS A 337 -33.22 6.02 -51.96
CA LYS A 337 -33.95 5.03 -52.77
C LYS A 337 -33.98 3.69 -52.02
N CYS A 338 -35.09 3.40 -51.35
CA CYS A 338 -35.38 2.04 -50.89
C CYS A 338 -35.87 1.22 -52.10
N LYS A 339 -35.25 0.06 -52.33
CA LYS A 339 -35.72 -0.94 -53.30
C LYS A 339 -36.61 -1.95 -52.61
#